data_AF-A0A0D0WX85-F1
#
_entry.id   AF-A0A0D0WX85-F1
#
_cell.length_a   1.000
_cell.length_b   1.000
_cell.length_c   1.000
_cell.angle_alpha   90.00
_cell.angle_beta   90.00
_cell.angle_gamma   90.00
#
_symmetry.space_group_name_H-M   'P 1'
#
loop_
_entity.id
_entity.type
_entity.pdbx_description
1 polymer ?
#
loop_
_entity_poly.entity_id
_entity_poly.type
_entity_poly.pdbx_seq_one_letter_code
_entity_poly.pdbx_strand_id
1 'polypeptide(L)'
;MTISAPRLIRPPAILGRVGTIAVTHWGLVDGLHGLSLVVEIVDVDGPGVLQQGAWRLSGIDTVRVTATSGTGELVHPSYGAAAARRWQRWTMAFGRSELRDLTITVPPITFTHTLTVGE
;
A
#
# COMPACT_ATOMS: atom_id res chain seq x y z
N MET A 1 16.74 -26.44 -6.08
CA MET A 1 15.53 -25.65 -5.75
C MET A 1 15.56 -24.39 -6.58
N THR A 2 14.78 -24.31 -7.65
CA THR A 2 14.67 -23.13 -8.51
C THR A 2 13.79 -22.11 -7.80
N ILE A 3 14.37 -20.98 -7.41
CA ILE A 3 13.60 -19.85 -6.89
C ILE A 3 12.87 -19.22 -8.07
N SER A 4 11.54 -19.20 -8.03
CA SER A 4 10.75 -18.48 -9.03
C SER A 4 11.12 -17.01 -8.98
N ALA A 5 11.41 -16.42 -10.14
CA ALA A 5 11.71 -14.99 -10.23
C ALA A 5 10.51 -14.18 -9.73
N PRO A 6 10.72 -13.02 -9.08
CA PRO A 6 9.63 -12.16 -8.66
C PRO A 6 8.73 -11.80 -9.84
N ARG A 7 7.41 -11.92 -9.65
CA ARG A 7 6.41 -11.64 -10.68
C ARG A 7 5.63 -10.38 -10.31
N LEU A 8 5.56 -9.42 -11.24
CA LEU A 8 4.65 -8.29 -11.12
C LEU A 8 3.21 -8.76 -11.40
N ILE A 9 2.35 -8.65 -10.40
CA ILE A 9 0.92 -9.01 -10.46
C ILE A 9 0.09 -7.82 -10.92
N ARG A 10 0.37 -6.63 -10.37
CA ARG A 10 -0.26 -5.36 -10.79
C ARG A 10 0.80 -4.30 -11.00
N PRO A 11 0.74 -3.50 -12.08
CA PRO A 11 1.66 -2.39 -12.30
C PRO A 11 1.42 -1.26 -11.28
N PRO A 12 2.38 -0.35 -11.09
CA PRO A 12 2.17 0.87 -10.32
C PRO A 12 0.98 1.69 -10.85
N ALA A 13 0.19 2.26 -9.93
CA ALA A 13 -0.93 3.13 -10.30
C ALA A 13 -1.19 4.22 -9.26
N ILE A 14 -1.84 5.30 -9.72
CA ILE A 14 -2.47 6.29 -8.84
C ILE A 14 -3.81 5.73 -8.41
N LEU A 15 -3.98 5.56 -7.11
CA LEU A 15 -5.22 5.08 -6.52
C LEU A 15 -6.23 6.22 -6.40
N GLY A 16 -5.78 7.41 -6.02
CA GLY A 16 -6.63 8.59 -5.87
C GLY A 16 -5.86 9.89 -5.70
N ARG A 17 -6.57 11.01 -5.82
CA ARG A 17 -6.03 12.36 -5.61
C ARG A 17 -7.01 13.22 -4.82
N VAL A 18 -6.50 14.04 -3.90
CA VAL A 18 -7.27 15.05 -3.17
C VAL A 18 -6.38 16.30 -3.01
N GLY A 19 -6.77 17.40 -3.64
CA GLY A 19 -5.94 18.61 -3.67
C GLY A 19 -4.54 18.30 -4.25
N THR A 20 -3.50 18.66 -3.52
CA THR A 20 -2.10 18.40 -3.90
C THR A 20 -1.60 17.02 -3.46
N ILE A 21 -2.46 16.17 -2.88
CA ILE A 21 -2.08 14.84 -2.40
C ILE A 21 -2.47 13.79 -3.44
N ALA A 22 -1.54 12.89 -3.76
CA ALA A 22 -1.79 11.68 -4.52
C ALA A 22 -1.51 10.44 -3.67
N VAL A 23 -2.40 9.45 -3.74
CA VAL A 23 -2.19 8.12 -3.20
C VAL A 23 -1.81 7.21 -4.35
N THR A 24 -0.72 6.47 -4.21
CA THR A 24 -0.22 5.54 -5.22
C THR A 24 0.11 4.20 -4.60
N HIS A 25 0.18 3.17 -5.44
CA HIS A 25 0.94 1.98 -5.12
C HIS A 25 2.02 1.74 -6.19
N TRP A 26 3.14 1.15 -5.78
CA TRP A 26 4.29 0.89 -6.65
C TRP A 26 4.26 -0.52 -7.25
N GLY A 27 3.05 -1.05 -7.46
CA GLY A 27 2.82 -2.39 -7.96
C GLY A 27 2.66 -3.43 -6.86
N LEU A 28 2.03 -4.54 -7.24
CA LEU A 28 1.87 -5.73 -6.41
C LEU A 28 2.81 -6.79 -6.96
N VAL A 29 3.72 -7.30 -6.15
CA VAL A 29 4.76 -8.25 -6.58
C VAL A 29 4.65 -9.54 -5.80
N ASP A 30 4.59 -10.67 -6.48
CA ASP A 30 4.75 -11.99 -5.89
C ASP A 30 6.24 -12.37 -5.90
N GLY A 31 6.86 -12.37 -4.73
CA GLY A 31 8.29 -12.58 -4.55
C GLY A 31 8.62 -13.86 -3.77
N LEU A 32 9.90 -14.04 -3.47
CA LEU A 32 10.39 -15.23 -2.78
C LEU A 32 9.65 -15.49 -1.45
N HIS A 33 9.30 -14.45 -0.70
CA HIS A 33 8.69 -14.54 0.62
C HIS A 33 7.17 -14.35 0.63
N GLY A 34 6.53 -14.25 -0.55
CA GLY A 34 5.11 -13.95 -0.71
C GLY A 34 4.88 -12.60 -1.38
N LEU A 35 3.69 -12.05 -1.18
CA LEU A 35 3.24 -10.84 -1.86
C LEU A 35 3.79 -9.59 -1.17
N SER A 36 4.27 -8.65 -1.97
CA SER A 36 4.79 -7.35 -1.53
C SER A 36 3.97 -6.24 -2.18
N LEU A 37 3.59 -5.24 -1.38
CA LEU A 37 2.90 -4.04 -1.84
C LEU A 37 3.57 -2.82 -1.20
N VAL A 38 3.80 -1.78 -1.99
CA VAL A 38 4.22 -0.49 -1.47
C VAL A 38 3.14 0.53 -1.78
N VAL A 39 2.59 1.16 -0.75
CA VAL A 39 1.65 2.28 -0.86
C VAL A 39 2.39 3.55 -0.49
N GLU A 40 2.18 4.61 -1.27
CA GLU A 40 2.80 5.90 -1.01
C GLU A 40 1.77 7.02 -1.12
N ILE A 41 1.88 7.98 -0.22
CA ILE A 41 1.16 9.26 -0.29
C ILE A 41 2.21 10.32 -0.63
N VAL A 42 1.96 11.08 -1.69
CA VAL A 42 2.90 12.09 -2.21
C VAL A 42 2.20 13.45 -2.24
N ASP A 43 2.91 14.47 -1.77
CA ASP A 43 2.52 15.87 -2.00
C ASP A 43 3.07 16.33 -3.35
N VAL A 44 2.22 16.31 -4.38
CA VAL A 44 2.59 16.48 -5.80
C VAL A 44 2.98 17.92 -6.12
N ASP A 45 2.26 18.89 -5.55
CA ASP A 45 2.46 20.32 -5.84
C ASP A 45 3.18 21.08 -4.72
N GLY A 46 3.52 20.40 -3.61
CA GLY A 46 4.48 20.88 -2.62
C GLY A 46 4.07 21.98 -1.64
N PRO A 47 2.79 22.23 -1.28
CA PRO A 47 2.47 23.13 -0.15
C PRO A 47 2.93 22.62 1.22
N GLY A 48 3.44 21.37 1.33
CA GLY A 48 3.91 20.81 2.60
C GLY A 48 2.76 20.29 3.47
N VAL A 49 1.64 19.88 2.85
CA VAL A 49 0.45 19.38 3.56
C VAL A 49 0.79 18.17 4.44
N LEU A 50 1.74 17.33 4.01
CA LEU A 50 2.25 16.22 4.81
C LEU A 50 3.03 16.65 6.06
N GLN A 51 3.58 17.88 6.09
CA GLN A 51 4.27 18.44 7.27
C GLN A 51 3.33 19.08 8.29
N GLN A 52 2.11 19.44 7.89
CA GLN A 52 1.18 20.21 8.72
C GLN A 52 -0.14 19.49 9.03
N GLY A 53 -0.49 18.43 8.30
CA GLY A 53 -1.74 17.68 8.47
C GLY A 53 -1.66 16.45 9.38
N ALA A 54 -2.72 15.64 9.36
CA ALA A 54 -2.84 14.39 10.14
C ALA A 54 -1.74 13.35 9.84
N TRP A 55 -0.97 13.56 8.77
CA TRP A 55 0.15 12.73 8.36
C TRP A 55 1.45 13.09 9.07
N ARG A 56 1.55 14.20 9.82
CA ARG A 56 2.82 14.71 10.37
C ARG A 56 3.54 13.76 11.34
N LEU A 57 2.83 12.85 12.00
CA LEU A 57 3.37 12.06 13.11
C LEU A 57 3.90 10.69 12.64
N SER A 58 5.18 10.43 12.92
CA SER A 58 5.76 9.10 12.83
C SER A 58 5.07 8.18 13.83
N GLY A 59 4.45 7.09 13.35
CA GLY A 59 3.76 6.11 14.18
C GLY A 59 2.23 6.14 14.13
N ILE A 60 1.62 7.06 13.36
CA ILE A 60 0.20 6.94 13.02
C ILE A 60 0.06 6.08 11.77
N ASP A 61 -0.58 4.93 11.90
CA ASP A 61 -0.99 4.07 10.77
C ASP A 61 -2.15 4.70 10.01
N THR A 62 -1.85 5.75 9.25
CA THR A 62 -2.79 6.46 8.38
C THR A 62 -3.08 5.71 7.09
N VAL A 63 -2.39 4.59 6.84
CA VAL A 63 -2.75 3.64 5.79
C VAL A 63 -3.07 2.32 6.44
N ARG A 64 -4.29 1.85 6.22
CA ARG A 64 -4.74 0.52 6.63
C ARG A 64 -4.89 -0.32 5.38
N VAL A 65 -4.19 -1.44 5.33
CA VAL A 65 -4.39 -2.42 4.28
C VAL A 65 -4.85 -3.72 4.90
N THR A 66 -6.02 -4.15 4.47
CA THR A 66 -6.56 -5.47 4.78
C THR A 66 -6.49 -6.32 3.53
N ALA A 67 -6.07 -7.57 3.67
CA ALA A 67 -6.18 -8.54 2.60
C ALA A 67 -7.15 -9.65 3.00
N THR A 68 -7.79 -10.26 2.02
CA THR A 68 -8.60 -11.46 2.21
C THR A 68 -7.90 -12.65 1.55
N SER A 69 -7.87 -13.78 2.25
CA SER A 69 -7.41 -15.05 1.69
C SER A 69 -8.45 -15.66 0.75
N GLY A 70 -8.10 -16.76 0.09
CA GLY A 70 -8.98 -17.56 -0.75
C GLY A 70 -10.14 -18.18 0.01
N THR A 71 -10.01 -18.30 1.34
CA THR A 71 -11.05 -18.78 2.26
C THR A 71 -11.91 -17.63 2.82
N GLY A 72 -11.59 -16.37 2.49
CA GLY A 72 -12.28 -15.18 2.98
C GLY A 72 -11.80 -14.68 4.35
N GLU A 73 -10.78 -15.30 4.94
CA GLU A 73 -10.19 -14.85 6.20
C GLU A 73 -9.37 -13.57 6.00
N LEU A 74 -9.36 -12.69 7.02
CA LEU A 74 -8.54 -11.49 7.01
C LEU A 74 -7.07 -11.84 7.23
N VAL A 75 -6.23 -11.38 6.32
CA VAL A 75 -4.77 -11.47 6.41
C VAL A 75 -4.21 -10.10 6.72
N HIS A 76 -3.48 -10.01 7.82
CA HIS A 76 -2.78 -8.80 8.24
C HIS A 76 -1.34 -8.83 7.69
N PRO A 77 -0.91 -7.80 6.95
CA PRO A 77 0.47 -7.72 6.50
C PRO A 77 1.40 -7.43 7.68
N SER A 78 2.65 -7.86 7.55
CA SER A 78 3.72 -7.13 8.22
C SER A 78 4.00 -5.87 7.40
N TYR A 79 4.24 -4.74 8.06
CA TYR A 79 4.56 -3.51 7.36
C TYR A 79 5.65 -2.71 8.06
N GLY A 80 6.37 -1.94 7.24
CA GLY A 80 7.28 -0.89 7.68
C GLY A 80 6.85 0.44 7.07
N ALA A 81 6.96 1.51 7.86
CA ALA A 81 6.65 2.86 7.41
C ALA A 81 7.92 3.72 7.34
N ALA A 82 8.02 4.53 6.29
CA ALA A 82 9.06 5.54 6.13
C ALA A 82 8.44 6.85 5.67
N ALA A 83 9.05 7.97 6.05
CA ALA A 83 8.54 9.29 5.69
C ALA A 83 9.68 10.24 5.33
N ALA A 84 9.39 11.16 4.43
CA ALA A 84 10.22 12.31 4.13
C ALA A 84 9.35 13.56 3.97
N ARG A 85 9.98 14.70 3.65
CA ARG A 85 9.32 16.01 3.55
C ARG A 85 8.08 16.03 2.65
N ARG A 86 8.07 15.24 1.57
CA ARG A 86 7.02 15.27 0.53
C ARG A 86 6.32 13.94 0.30
N TRP A 87 6.65 12.91 1.08
CA TRP A 87 6.05 11.60 0.89
C TRP A 87 6.02 10.80 2.18
N GLN A 88 5.06 9.88 2.26
CA GLN A 88 5.02 8.83 3.26
C GLN A 88 4.75 7.51 2.57
N ARG A 89 5.50 6.48 2.98
CA ARG A 89 5.52 5.19 2.32
C ARG A 89 5.30 4.10 3.34
N TRP A 90 4.44 3.15 2.98
CA TRP A 90 4.22 1.92 3.70
C TRP A 90 4.59 0.77 2.79
N THR A 91 5.57 -0.03 3.23
CA THR A 91 5.97 -1.27 2.57
C THR A 91 5.33 -2.40 3.34
N MET A 92 4.54 -3.22 2.66
CA MET A 92 3.77 -4.31 3.23
C MET A 92 4.22 -5.63 2.61
N ALA A 93 4.37 -6.65 3.45
CA ALA A 93 4.60 -8.01 3.04
C ALA A 93 3.50 -8.90 3.59
N PHE A 94 2.95 -9.73 2.72
CA PHE A 94 2.02 -10.79 3.06
C PHE A 94 2.74 -12.11 2.87
N GLY A 95 2.61 -13.02 3.83
CA GLY A 95 3.15 -14.36 3.68
C GLY A 95 2.56 -15.07 2.45
N ARG A 96 3.16 -16.21 2.08
CA ARG A 96 2.63 -17.09 1.03
C ARG A 96 1.27 -17.63 1.46
N SER A 97 0.23 -16.89 1.13
CA SER A 97 -1.17 -17.21 1.33
C SER A 97 -1.87 -16.93 0.01
N GLU A 98 -2.91 -17.69 -0.31
CA GLU A 98 -3.74 -17.44 -1.49
C GLU A 98 -4.53 -16.16 -1.25
N LEU A 99 -3.94 -14.98 -1.45
CA LEU A 99 -4.70 -13.73 -1.34
C LEU A 99 -5.60 -13.58 -2.55
N ARG A 100 -6.82 -13.08 -2.33
CA ARG A 100 -7.76 -12.73 -3.39
C ARG A 100 -7.83 -11.24 -3.62
N ASP A 101 -8.15 -10.49 -2.57
CA ASP A 101 -8.32 -9.04 -2.65
C ASP A 101 -7.50 -8.33 -1.58
N LEU A 102 -6.93 -7.18 -1.95
CA LEU A 102 -6.29 -6.23 -1.04
C LEU A 102 -7.09 -4.94 -1.03
N THR A 103 -7.64 -4.57 0.13
CA THR A 103 -8.32 -3.30 0.31
C THR A 103 -7.40 -2.31 1.01
N ILE A 104 -7.10 -1.22 0.32
CA ILE A 104 -6.27 -0.11 0.81
C ILE A 104 -7.20 1.00 1.26
N THR A 105 -7.12 1.36 2.53
CA THR A 105 -7.87 2.48 3.11
C THR A 105 -6.90 3.53 3.64
N VAL A 106 -7.10 4.78 3.24
CA VAL A 106 -6.22 5.90 3.61
C VAL A 106 -7.00 7.01 4.32
N PRO A 107 -7.08 6.98 5.65
CA PRO A 107 -7.49 8.14 6.43
C PRO A 107 -6.45 9.28 6.36
N PRO A 108 -6.84 10.56 6.53
CA PRO A 108 -8.20 11.10 6.70
C PRO A 108 -8.96 11.36 5.38
N ILE A 109 -8.37 11.07 4.22
CA ILE A 109 -9.01 11.30 2.90
C ILE A 109 -10.12 10.29 2.59
N THR A 110 -10.45 9.40 3.54
CA THR A 110 -11.48 8.34 3.44
C THR A 110 -11.48 7.67 2.07
N PHE A 111 -10.28 7.37 1.60
CA PHE A 111 -10.07 6.75 0.30
C PHE A 111 -10.00 5.24 0.49
N THR A 112 -10.81 4.49 -0.26
CA THR A 112 -10.80 3.02 -0.25
C THR A 112 -10.65 2.50 -1.68
N HIS A 113 -9.72 1.57 -1.88
CA HIS A 113 -9.48 0.93 -3.18
C HIS A 113 -9.17 -0.55 -3.01
N THR A 114 -9.68 -1.37 -3.92
CA THR A 114 -9.49 -2.83 -3.89
C THR A 114 -8.64 -3.28 -5.08
N LEU A 115 -7.54 -3.97 -4.81
CA LEU A 115 -6.69 -4.62 -5.79
C LEU A 115 -6.94 -6.13 -5.76
N THR A 116 -7.36 -6.71 -6.87
CA THR A 116 -7.50 -8.17 -7.00
C THR A 116 -6.18 -8.80 -7.44
N VAL A 117 -5.78 -9.88 -6.75
CA VAL A 117 -4.49 -10.57 -6.86
C VAL A 117 -4.51 -11.67 -7.94
N GLY A 118 -5.67 -12.28 -8.21
CA GLY A 118 -5.81 -13.36 -9.19
C GLY A 118 -7.04 -13.20 -10.08
N GLU A 119 -6.84 -13.44 -11.38
CA GLU A 119 -7.84 -14.00 -12.31
C GLU A 119 -7.41 -15.43 -12.64
#